data_AF-A0A1B1TFM3-F1
#
_entry.id   AF-A0A1B1TFM3-F1
#
_cell.length_a   1.000
_cell.length_b   1.000
_cell.length_c   1.000
_cell.angle_alpha   90.00
_cell.angle_beta   90.00
_cell.angle_gamma   90.00
#
_symmetry.space_group_name_H-M   'P 1'
#
loop_
_entity.id
_entity.type
_entity.pdbx_description
1 polymer ?
#
loop_
_entity_poly.entity_id
_entity_poly.type
_entity_poly.pdbx_seq_one_letter_code
_entity_poly.pdbx_strand_id
1 'polypeptide(L)' 'MEESICRIELETDEALFIAKVQTDMGGAREYRSKRFDRLLSQLMTELQAEFEPDFE' A
#
# COMPACT_ATOMS: atom_id res chain seq x y z
N MET A 1 -9.16 20.16 -10.09
CA MET A 1 -8.80 18.79 -10.47
C MET A 1 -8.32 18.13 -9.20
N GLU A 2 -8.84 16.95 -8.87
CA GLU A 2 -8.30 16.19 -7.74
C GLU A 2 -6.96 15.58 -8.17
N GLU A 3 -5.91 15.79 -7.38
CA GLU A 3 -4.60 15.19 -7.63
C GLU A 3 -4.52 13.84 -6.91
N SER A 4 -4.05 12.81 -7.62
CA SER A 4 -3.89 11.47 -7.08
C SER A 4 -2.63 11.41 -6.22
N ILE A 5 -2.78 11.31 -4.90
CA ILE A 5 -1.64 11.18 -3.96
C ILE A 5 -1.11 9.75 -3.81
N CYS A 6 -1.88 8.76 -4.29
CA CYS A 6 -1.57 7.34 -4.15
C CYS A 6 -2.24 6.51 -5.25
N ARG A 7 -1.51 5.55 -5.82
CA ARG A 7 -2.05 4.48 -6.66
C ARG A 7 -1.76 3.14 -6.00
N ILE A 8 -2.79 2.31 -5.87
CA ILE A 8 -2.70 0.96 -5.31
C ILE A 8 -3.23 -0.02 -6.35
N GLU A 9 -2.44 -1.02 -6.69
CA GLU A 9 -2.83 -2.14 -7.54
C GLU A 9 -2.79 -3.43 -6.74
N LEU A 10 -3.87 -4.20 -6.79
CA LEU A 10 -3.98 -5.50 -6.14
C LEU A 10 -3.97 -6.60 -7.19
N GLU A 11 -3.04 -7.51 -7.06
CA GLU A 11 -2.84 -8.63 -7.98
C GLU A 11 -2.83 -9.95 -7.22
N THR A 12 -3.05 -11.05 -7.95
CA THR A 12 -2.88 -12.41 -7.44
C THR A 12 -1.86 -13.14 -8.30
N ASP A 13 -0.87 -13.74 -7.67
CA ASP A 13 0.13 -14.59 -8.32
C ASP A 13 0.20 -15.93 -7.57
N GLU A 14 -0.17 -17.01 -8.25
CA GLU A 14 -0.37 -18.34 -7.67
C GLU A 14 -1.26 -18.33 -6.40
N ALA A 15 -0.64 -18.43 -5.22
CA ALA A 15 -1.28 -18.45 -3.90
C ALA A 15 -0.92 -17.22 -3.05
N LEU A 16 -0.44 -16.15 -3.69
CA LEU A 16 -0.08 -14.88 -3.07
C LEU A 16 -0.97 -13.75 -3.57
N PHE A 17 -1.37 -12.90 -2.63
CA PHE A 17 -1.91 -11.58 -2.90
C PHE A 17 -0.76 -10.58 -2.90
N ILE A 18 -0.72 -9.72 -3.92
CA ILE A 18 0.30 -8.71 -4.12
C ILE A 18 -0.36 -7.34 -4.12
N ALA A 19 0.19 -6.38 -3.37
CA ALA A 19 -0.21 -4.98 -3.42
C ALA A 19 0.97 -4.15 -3.92
N LYS A 20 0.81 -3.48 -5.06
CA LYS A 20 1.77 -2.51 -5.58
C LYS A 20 1.27 -1.12 -5.26
N VAL A 21 2.10 -0.32 -4.60
CA VAL A 21 1.78 1.02 -4.16
C VAL A 21 2.72 1.99 -4.81
N GLN A 22 2.19 3.07 -5.37
CA GLN A 22 2.94 4.22 -5.83
C GLN A 22 2.40 5.44 -5.13
N THR A 23 3.24 6.10 -4.35
CA THR A 23 2.95 7.41 -3.76
C THR A 23 4.00 8.42 -4.21
N ASP A 24 3.68 9.70 -4.10
CA ASP A 24 4.62 10.77 -4.45
C ASP A 24 5.78 10.88 -3.44
N MET A 25 5.51 10.60 -2.15
CA MET A 25 6.51 10.68 -1.08
C MET A 25 7.30 9.38 -0.90
N GLY A 26 6.63 8.23 -0.81
CA GLY A 26 7.22 6.93 -0.55
C GLY A 26 7.64 6.12 -1.80
N GLY A 27 7.34 6.62 -3.00
CA GLY A 27 7.70 5.95 -4.25
C GLY A 27 6.99 4.61 -4.48
N ALA A 28 7.59 3.75 -5.31
CA ALA A 28 7.07 2.43 -5.67
C ALA A 28 7.40 1.38 -4.60
N ARG A 29 6.40 0.67 -4.07
CA ARG A 29 6.54 -0.42 -3.10
C ARG A 29 5.66 -1.60 -3.48
N GLU A 30 6.07 -2.80 -3.06
CA GLU A 30 5.33 -4.03 -3.30
C GLU A 30 5.24 -4.87 -2.02
N TYR A 31 4.02 -5.28 -1.67
CA TYR A 31 3.73 -6.13 -0.53
C TYR A 31 3.15 -7.46 -1.00
N ARG A 32 3.48 -8.54 -0.31
CA ARG A 32 3.00 -9.89 -0.64
C ARG A 32 2.52 -10.63 0.58
N SER A 33 1.43 -11.37 0.47
CA SER A 33 0.91 -12.21 1.55
C SER A 33 0.09 -13.37 1.02
N LYS A 34 0.13 -14.52 1.72
CA LYS A 34 -0.78 -15.66 1.46
C LYS A 34 -2.21 -15.39 1.94
N ARG A 35 -2.41 -14.36 2.77
CA ARG A 35 -3.73 -13.97 3.28
C ARG A 35 -4.03 -12.52 2.94
N PHE A 36 -5.19 -12.28 2.37
CA PHE A 36 -5.59 -10.96 1.91
C PHE A 36 -5.78 -9.96 3.06
N ASP A 37 -6.36 -10.38 4.18
CA ASP A 37 -6.52 -9.57 5.39
C ASP A 37 -5.17 -9.02 5.90
N ARG A 38 -4.16 -9.88 5.97
CA ARG A 38 -2.79 -9.51 6.35
C ARG A 38 -2.17 -8.49 5.40
N LEU A 39 -2.37 -8.66 4.09
CA LEU A 39 -1.89 -7.72 3.08
C LEU A 39 -2.48 -6.33 3.30
N LEU A 40 -3.80 -6.26 3.47
CA LEU A 40 -4.50 -5.00 3.67
C LEU A 40 -4.11 -4.33 4.98
N SER A 41 -4.00 -5.07 6.08
CA SER A 41 -3.54 -4.50 7.35
C SER A 41 -2.14 -3.87 7.25
N GLN A 42 -1.21 -4.56 6.57
CA GLN A 42 0.13 -4.01 6.35
C GLN A 42 0.08 -2.75 5.49
N LEU A 43 -0.58 -2.83 4.33
CA LEU A 43 -0.75 -1.72 3.40
C LEU A 43 -1.32 -0.47 4.08
N MET A 44 -2.41 -0.63 4.84
CA MET A 44 -3.06 0.49 5.53
C MET A 44 -2.17 1.09 6.63
N THR A 45 -1.43 0.26 7.37
CA THR A 45 -0.53 0.74 8.42
C THR A 45 0.59 1.60 7.84
N GLU A 46 1.19 1.15 6.73
CA GLU A 46 2.29 1.89 6.08
C GLU A 46 1.81 3.18 5.41
N LEU A 47 0.64 3.15 4.76
CA LEU A 47 0.06 4.35 4.17
C LEU A 47 -0.37 5.37 5.23
N GLN A 48 -0.91 4.92 6.36
CA GLN A 48 -1.23 5.81 7.48
C GLN A 48 0.02 6.52 8.00
N ALA A 49 1.10 5.77 8.24
CA ALA A 49 2.36 6.34 8.72
C ALA A 49 3.00 7.33 7.73
N GLU A 50 2.73 7.17 6.43
CA GLU A 50 3.27 8.07 5.39
C GLU A 50 2.45 9.33 5.18
N PHE A 51 1.11 9.23 5.19
CA PHE A 51 0.24 10.39 4.99
C PHE A 51 -0.02 11.18 6.27
N GLU A 52 0.05 10.50 7.41
CA GLU A 52 -0.04 11.09 8.73
C GLU A 52 1.16 10.62 9.56
N PRO A 53 2.40 11.02 9.18
CA PRO A 53 3.53 10.84 10.08
C PRO A 53 3.21 11.67 11.31
N ASP A 54 3.08 11.02 12.47
CA ASP A 54 2.67 11.66 13.73
C ASP A 54 3.28 13.06 13.84
N PHE A 55 2.43 14.10 13.80
CA PHE A 55 2.85 15.46 14.08
C PHE A 55 3.13 15.54 15.59
N GLU A 56 4.39 15.32 15.98
CA GLU A 56 4.97 15.88 17.21
C GLU A 56 5.48 17.31 16.98
#